data_AF-A0A661DIQ9-F1
#
_entry.id   AF-A0A661DIQ9-F1
#
_cell.length_a   1.000
_cell.length_b   1.000
_cell.length_c   1.000
_cell.angle_alpha   90.00
_cell.angle_beta   90.00
_cell.angle_gamma   90.00
#
_symmetry.space_group_name_H-M   'P 1'
#
loop_
_entity.id
_entity.type
_entity.pdbx_description
1 polymer ?
#
loop_
_entity_poly.entity_id
_entity_poly.type
_entity_poly.pdbx_seq_one_letter_code
_entity_poly.pdbx_strand_id
1 'polypeptide(L)' 'MIEIMYDSVEQETENAWLIEFEPGVQHWMPKSQCEEPDGNTIEVKDWLVDKKELEEYVV' A
#
# COMPACT_ATOMS: atom_id res chain seq x y z
N MET A 1 -4.02 10.66 -7.03
CA MET A 1 -3.54 9.42 -6.39
C MET A 1 -2.89 9.84 -5.10
N ILE A 2 -2.85 8.95 -4.12
CA ILE A 2 -2.27 9.22 -2.81
C ILE A 2 -1.04 8.33 -2.66
N GLU A 3 0.07 8.91 -2.26
CA GLU A 3 1.28 8.19 -1.89
C GLU A 3 1.15 7.68 -0.46
N ILE A 4 1.43 6.39 -0.27
CA ILE A 4 1.46 5.76 1.06
C ILE A 4 2.86 5.23 1.30
N MET A 5 3.46 5.57 2.45
CA MET A 5 4.70 4.96 2.89
C MET A 5 4.45 3.58 3.50
N TYR A 6 5.34 2.64 3.19
CA TYR A 6 5.37 1.32 3.77
C TYR A 6 6.79 0.89 4.16
N ASP A 7 6.90 -0.08 5.06
CA ASP A 7 8.19 -0.61 5.51
C ASP A 7 8.78 -1.58 4.48
N SER A 8 8.02 -2.62 4.13
CA SER A 8 8.46 -3.62 3.15
C SER A 8 7.30 -4.35 2.45
N VAL A 9 7.61 -4.98 1.32
CA VAL A 9 6.69 -5.89 0.61
C VAL A 9 7.00 -7.32 1.07
N GLU A 10 6.08 -7.89 1.83
CA GLU A 10 6.23 -9.22 2.42
C GLU A 10 5.96 -10.32 1.40
N GLN A 11 4.96 -10.13 0.55
CA GLN A 11 4.59 -11.09 -0.50
C GLN A 11 4.09 -10.39 -1.74
N GLU A 12 4.26 -11.05 -2.88
CA GLU A 12 3.75 -10.59 -4.17
C GLU A 12 2.99 -11.73 -4.85
N THR A 13 1.81 -11.39 -5.37
CA THR A 13 1.02 -12.25 -6.24
C THR A 13 0.87 -11.61 -7.61
N GLU A 14 0.30 -12.35 -8.57
CA GLU A 14 0.02 -11.82 -9.91
C GLU A 14 -0.86 -10.54 -9.86
N ASN A 15 -1.76 -10.44 -8.88
CA ASN A 15 -2.79 -9.39 -8.83
C ASN A 15 -2.67 -8.41 -7.65
N ALA A 16 -1.82 -8.69 -6.67
CA ALA A 16 -1.69 -7.86 -5.46
C ALA A 16 -0.31 -7.98 -4.79
N TRP A 17 0.07 -6.93 -4.05
CA TRP A 17 1.22 -6.90 -3.14
C TRP A 17 0.72 -6.98 -1.69
N LEU A 18 1.32 -7.81 -0.85
CA LEU A 18 1.15 -7.76 0.60
C LEU A 18 2.21 -6.83 1.15
N ILE A 19 1.77 -5.69 1.64
CA ILE A 19 2.64 -4.62 2.12
C ILE A 19 2.55 -4.55 3.64
N GLU A 20 3.69 -4.51 4.31
CA GLU A 20 3.79 -4.28 5.74
C GLU A 20 4.04 -2.78 6.00
N PHE A 21 3.14 -2.15 6.75
CA PHE A 21 3.19 -0.73 7.09
C PHE A 21 3.90 -0.51 8.43
N GLU A 22 3.63 -1.39 9.38
CA GLU A 22 4.28 -1.48 10.69
C GLU A 22 4.47 -2.96 11.05
N PRO A 23 5.35 -3.31 11.99
CA PRO A 23 5.55 -4.69 12.41
C PRO A 23 4.22 -5.37 12.82
N GLY A 24 3.74 -6.30 11.99
CA GLY A 24 2.47 -7.00 12.19
C GLY A 24 1.23 -6.31 11.64
N VAL A 25 1.36 -5.14 10.99
CA VAL A 25 0.29 -4.43 10.27
C VAL A 25 0.51 -4.62 8.78
N GLN A 26 -0.21 -5.59 8.21
CA GLN A 26 -0.06 -5.98 6.81
C GLN A 26 -1.35 -5.77 6.03
N HIS A 27 -1.23 -5.30 4.78
CA HIS A 27 -2.37 -5.02 3.92
C HIS A 27 -2.11 -5.43 2.48
N TRP A 28 -3.15 -6.03 1.88
CA TRP A 28 -3.12 -6.43 0.47
C TRP A 28 -3.49 -5.24 -0.41
N MET A 29 -2.53 -4.80 -1.21
CA MET A 29 -2.68 -3.76 -2.21
C MET A 29 -2.89 -4.36 -3.60
N PRO A 30 -4.07 -4.21 -4.21
CA PRO A 30 -4.35 -4.74 -5.53
C PRO A 30 -3.62 -3.92 -6.62
N LYS A 31 -2.79 -4.59 -7.45
CA LYS A 31 -2.01 -3.95 -8.53
C LYS A 31 -2.87 -3.20 -9.55
N SER A 32 -4.15 -3.54 -9.68
CA SER A 32 -5.08 -2.84 -10.57
C SER A 32 -5.51 -1.44 -10.05
N GLN A 33 -5.25 -1.15 -8.78
CA GLN A 33 -5.65 0.10 -8.11
C GLN A 33 -4.46 0.88 -7.55
N CYS A 34 -3.25 0.37 -7.77
CA CYS A 34 -2.02 0.91 -7.22
C CYS A 34 -0.96 0.90 -8.34
N GLU A 35 -0.09 1.90 -8.38
CA GLU A 35 1.08 1.88 -9.25
C GLU A 35 2.17 0.97 -8.65
N GLU A 36 3.18 0.65 -9.46
CA GLU A 36 4.31 -0.17 -9.02
C GLU A 36 5.03 0.54 -7.85
N PRO A 37 5.33 -0.17 -6.74
CA PRO A 37 6.00 0.43 -5.60
C PRO A 37 7.40 0.95 -5.97
N ASP A 38 7.73 2.18 -5.57
CA ASP A 38 9.07 2.76 -5.73
C ASP A 38 9.70 2.99 -4.36
N GLY A 39 10.75 2.22 -4.06
CA GLY A 39 11.42 2.22 -2.76
C GLY A 39 10.51 1.80 -1.61
N ASN A 40 10.07 2.78 -0.82
CA ASN A 40 9.23 2.63 0.38
C ASN A 40 7.87 3.30 0.22
N THR A 41 7.47 3.64 -1.00
CA THR A 41 6.22 4.34 -1.29
C THR A 41 5.43 3.64 -2.38
N ILE A 42 4.11 3.56 -2.20
CA ILE A 42 3.18 3.08 -3.22
C ILE A 42 2.12 4.14 -3.49
N GLU A 43 1.88 4.43 -4.77
CA GLU A 43 0.75 5.28 -5.16
C GLU A 43 -0.51 4.43 -5.26
N VAL A 44 -1.54 4.83 -4.52
CA VAL A 44 -2.86 4.19 -4.57
C VAL A 44 -3.95 5.18 -4.98
N LYS A 45 -5.09 4.66 -5.41
CA LYS A 45 -6.26 5.51 -5.63
C LYS A 45 -6.82 6.04 -4.31
N ASP A 46 -7.25 7.29 -4.34
CA ASP A 46 -7.79 8.05 -3.21
C ASP A 46 -8.87 7.30 -2.40
N TRP A 47 -9.81 6.66 -3.09
CA TRP A 47 -10.88 5.88 -2.45
C TRP A 47 -10.40 4.64 -1.68
N LEU A 48 -9.17 4.17 -1.93
CA LEU A 48 -8.57 3.07 -1.19
C LEU A 48 -8.17 3.53 0.22
N VAL A 49 -7.76 4.80 0.34
CA VAL A 49 -7.30 5.45 1.57
C VAL A 49 -8.45 5.86 2.47
N ASP A 50 -9.63 6.13 1.90
CA ASP A 50 -10.86 6.48 2.63
C ASP A 50 -11.29 5.39 3.66
N LYS A 51 -10.73 4.19 3.53
CA LYS A 51 -10.67 3.24 4.66
C LYS A 51 -9.61 3.74 5.63
N LYS A 52 -10.03 4.46 6.67
CA LYS A 52 -9.27 4.95 7.86
C LYS A 52 -7.99 4.22 8.29
N GLU A 53 -7.85 2.95 7.95
CA GLU A 53 -6.67 2.10 8.15
C GLU A 53 -5.41 2.61 7.41
N LEU A 54 -5.56 3.36 6.32
CA LEU A 54 -4.45 3.84 5.51
C LEU A 54 -4.17 5.35 5.62
N GLU A 55 -5.11 6.13 6.15
CA GLU A 55 -4.99 7.58 6.29
C GLU A 55 -3.75 7.99 7.11
N GLU A 56 -3.34 7.17 8.06
CA GLU A 56 -2.19 7.43 8.94
C GLU A 56 -0.82 7.32 8.24
N TYR A 57 -0.78 6.67 7.06
CA TYR A 57 0.44 6.36 6.32
C TYR A 57 0.59 7.20 5.04
N VAL A 58 -0.33 8.14 4.83
CA VAL A 58 -0.31 9.08 3.71
C VAL A 58 0.80 10.11 3.92
N VAL A 59 1.57 10.39 2.87
CA VAL A 59 2.66 11.37 2.85
C VAL A 59 2.31 12.67 2.12
#